data_AF-A0A174T5L2-F1
#
_entry.id   AF-A0A174T5L2-F1
#
_cell.length_a   1.000
_cell.length_b   1.000
_cell.length_c   1.000
_cell.angle_alpha   90.00
_cell.angle_beta   90.00
_cell.angle_gamma   90.00
#
_symmetry.space_group_name_H-M   'P 1'
#
loop_
_entity.id
_entity.type
_entity.pdbx_description
1 polymer ?
#
loop_
_entity_poly.entity_id
_entity_poly.type
_entity_poly.pdbx_seq_one_letter_code
_entity_poly.pdbx_strand_id
1 'polypeptide(L)'
;MKRRFGGTVIAMVLCFILTVVSVYADDGKGQNPDYVTDYYMIVQSTQGGVDIYDEADTQSVKLNDSKIPNGTAIHVLGEKNGVDNKKWAYTQYHGMNGYVPMNDLDPASREEAANEEYRTFGGKDVDFEVKVHGNDGNVSVYNGPGEKFDQVSGTEGIADGTTVHIFQYVQGEDGTNWGKTDTDGVTQGWLNLDRDTDYVNENVSADAPEATGTSGNVPVAAVTPTPEATPTPKATPTPEVTPTEKVTPTPEATPTEEATPTPEETEKPASTEDKESDDKQSQKTSGKNVKADSGMKNPVIWISGIGIIVIIILLIYFLKKKK
;
A
#
# COMPACT_ATOMS: atom_id res chain seq x y z
N MET A 1 66.75 2.53 15.89
CA MET A 1 65.73 3.41 15.28
C MET A 1 64.51 2.57 14.92
N LYS A 2 63.40 2.73 15.65
CA LYS A 2 62.16 1.94 15.49
C LYS A 2 61.30 2.56 14.39
N ARG A 3 60.86 1.71 13.46
CA ARG A 3 60.11 2.03 12.23
C ARG A 3 58.76 2.68 12.54
N ARG A 4 58.61 3.95 12.16
CA ARG A 4 57.34 4.70 12.11
C ARG A 4 56.70 4.52 10.74
N PHE A 5 56.07 3.38 10.47
CA PHE A 5 55.30 3.17 9.22
C PHE A 5 53.98 2.40 9.42
N GLY A 6 53.61 2.04 10.65
CA GLY A 6 52.38 1.29 10.92
C GLY A 6 51.12 2.13 11.16
N GLY A 7 51.26 3.42 11.51
CA GLY A 7 50.11 4.26 11.88
C GLY A 7 49.33 4.83 10.69
N THR A 8 50.03 5.19 9.61
CA THR A 8 49.44 5.91 8.48
C THR A 8 48.66 4.99 7.53
N VAL A 9 49.09 3.74 7.39
CA VAL A 9 48.40 2.75 6.52
C VAL A 9 47.11 2.25 7.18
N ILE A 10 47.09 2.13 8.51
CA ILE A 10 45.88 1.73 9.25
C ILE A 10 44.80 2.83 9.19
N ALA A 11 45.19 4.11 9.25
CA ALA A 11 44.25 5.22 9.11
C ALA A 11 43.64 5.30 7.69
N MET A 12 44.43 5.06 6.63
CA MET A 12 43.90 5.06 5.26
C MET A 12 42.99 3.86 4.96
N VAL A 13 43.29 2.68 5.49
CA VAL A 13 42.40 1.51 5.35
C VAL A 13 41.11 1.69 6.16
N LEU A 14 41.15 2.33 7.33
CA LEU A 14 39.94 2.70 8.07
C LEU A 14 39.12 3.78 7.35
N CYS A 15 39.77 4.79 6.74
CA CYS A 15 39.08 5.80 5.95
C CYS A 15 38.47 5.23 4.65
N PHE A 16 39.10 4.22 4.04
CA PHE A 16 38.55 3.59 2.83
C PHE A 16 37.41 2.61 3.13
N ILE A 17 37.42 1.93 4.27
CA ILE A 17 36.32 1.04 4.70
C ILE A 17 35.09 1.85 5.15
N LEU A 18 35.24 3.13 5.51
CA LEU A 18 34.11 4.01 5.82
C LEU A 18 33.44 4.67 4.60
N THR A 19 34.00 4.52 3.39
CA THR A 19 33.44 5.11 2.16
C THR A 19 32.78 4.10 1.22
N VAL A 20 32.84 2.80 1.53
CA VAL A 20 32.16 1.75 0.77
C VAL A 20 31.17 1.05 1.67
N VAL A 21 29.89 1.22 1.35
CA VAL A 21 28.70 0.75 2.07
C VAL A 21 28.34 1.59 3.30
N SER A 22 28.20 2.90 3.09
CA SER A 22 26.95 3.54 3.51
C SER A 22 25.96 3.38 2.35
N VAL A 23 25.48 2.15 2.12
CA VAL A 23 24.07 2.04 1.75
C VAL A 23 23.39 2.63 2.97
N TYR A 24 23.04 3.91 2.89
CA TYR A 24 22.00 4.43 3.75
C TYR A 24 20.79 3.55 3.41
N ALA A 25 20.56 2.51 4.22
CA ALA A 25 19.23 2.39 4.76
C ALA A 25 18.99 3.77 5.38
N ASP A 26 18.22 4.59 4.66
CA ASP A 26 17.76 5.88 5.14
C ASP A 26 16.91 5.58 6.37
N ASP A 27 17.60 5.52 7.52
CA ASP A 27 17.02 5.41 8.84
C ASP A 27 16.33 6.75 9.14
N GLY A 28 15.14 6.93 8.56
CA GLY A 28 14.08 7.73 9.15
C GLY A 28 14.13 9.24 8.91
N LYS A 29 14.17 9.69 7.65
CA LYS A 29 13.13 10.67 7.29
C LYS A 29 11.81 9.90 7.16
N GLY A 30 11.11 9.74 8.29
CA GLY A 30 9.85 9.03 8.30
C GLY A 30 8.90 9.66 7.30
N GLN A 31 8.61 8.95 6.20
CA GLN A 31 7.58 9.30 5.25
C GLN A 31 6.24 9.23 6.00
N ASN A 32 5.85 10.35 6.58
CA ASN A 32 4.68 10.45 7.44
C ASN A 32 3.65 11.32 6.73
N PRO A 33 2.56 10.74 6.21
CA PRO A 33 1.45 11.53 5.70
C PRO A 33 0.79 12.30 6.86
N ASP A 34 0.11 13.40 6.53
CA ASP A 34 -0.68 14.15 7.50
C ASP A 34 -1.94 13.36 7.88
N TYR A 35 -2.47 12.59 6.94
CA TYR A 35 -3.66 11.76 7.08
C TYR A 35 -3.39 10.37 6.52
N VAL A 36 -3.68 9.33 7.30
CA VAL A 36 -3.66 7.95 6.80
C VAL A 36 -4.96 7.70 6.05
N THR A 37 -4.86 7.18 4.83
CA THR A 37 -5.99 6.91 3.94
C THR A 37 -5.81 5.55 3.29
N ASP A 38 -6.85 5.06 2.64
CA ASP A 38 -6.82 3.79 1.91
C ASP A 38 -7.82 3.87 0.74
N TYR A 39 -7.30 4.25 -0.43
CA TYR A 39 -8.06 4.32 -1.68
C TYR A 39 -7.12 4.28 -2.88
N TYR A 40 -7.68 4.20 -4.09
CA TYR A 40 -6.91 4.10 -5.33
C TYR A 40 -7.08 5.36 -6.17
N MET A 41 -6.04 5.70 -6.91
CA MET A 41 -6.06 6.72 -7.95
C MET A 41 -5.33 6.21 -9.19
N ILE A 42 -5.55 6.84 -10.33
CA ILE A 42 -4.89 6.51 -11.60
C ILE A 42 -3.99 7.67 -11.99
N VAL A 43 -2.77 7.39 -12.40
CA VAL A 43 -1.85 8.41 -12.94
C VAL A 43 -2.42 8.97 -14.25
N GLN A 44 -2.65 10.28 -14.28
CA GLN A 44 -3.16 11.02 -15.44
C GLN A 44 -2.45 12.36 -15.55
N SER A 45 -1.17 12.33 -15.94
CA SER A 45 -0.38 13.55 -16.14
C SER A 45 -0.32 13.99 -17.60
N THR A 46 -0.33 15.30 -17.83
CA THR A 46 -0.03 15.88 -19.17
C THR A 46 1.41 15.61 -19.63
N GLN A 47 2.30 15.17 -18.73
CA GLN A 47 3.70 14.85 -19.02
C GLN A 47 3.92 13.36 -19.33
N GLY A 48 2.83 12.58 -19.47
CA GLY A 48 2.88 11.14 -19.75
C GLY A 48 3.19 10.26 -18.53
N GLY A 49 3.35 10.87 -17.35
CA GLY A 49 3.56 10.17 -16.09
C GLY A 49 3.96 11.11 -14.97
N VAL A 50 4.13 10.55 -13.77
CA VAL A 50 4.50 11.27 -12.54
C VAL A 50 5.80 10.74 -11.96
N ASP A 51 6.50 11.60 -11.23
CA ASP A 51 7.65 11.19 -10.43
C ASP A 51 7.22 10.97 -8.96
N ILE A 52 7.98 10.15 -8.24
CA ILE A 52 7.80 9.92 -6.81
C ILE A 52 8.97 10.57 -6.05
N TYR A 53 8.64 11.27 -4.98
CA TYR A 53 9.55 12.15 -4.26
C TYR A 53 9.71 11.73 -2.80
N ASP A 54 10.88 12.01 -2.20
CA ASP A 54 11.15 11.74 -0.78
C ASP A 54 10.45 12.73 0.16
N GLU A 55 10.05 13.90 -0.32
CA GLU A 55 9.22 14.84 0.43
C GLU A 55 8.04 15.31 -0.43
N ALA A 56 7.01 15.85 0.23
CA ALA A 56 5.85 16.47 -0.45
C ALA A 56 6.24 17.84 -1.03
N ASP A 57 7.21 17.83 -1.94
CA ASP A 57 7.76 18.97 -2.67
C ASP A 57 8.41 18.48 -3.97
N THR A 58 8.03 19.08 -5.10
CA THR A 58 8.65 18.80 -6.41
C THR A 58 10.14 19.18 -6.48
N GLN A 59 10.64 19.99 -5.55
CA GLN A 59 12.06 20.35 -5.45
C GLN A 59 12.88 19.38 -4.60
N SER A 60 12.23 18.39 -3.98
CA SER A 60 12.89 17.37 -3.16
C SER A 60 13.53 16.26 -4.02
N VAL A 61 14.11 15.24 -3.37
CA VAL A 61 14.82 14.16 -4.05
C VAL A 61 13.81 13.30 -4.79
N LYS A 62 13.97 13.22 -6.11
CA LYS A 62 13.27 12.25 -6.94
C LYS A 62 13.80 10.84 -6.64
N LEU A 63 12.90 9.91 -6.32
CA LEU A 63 13.24 8.52 -5.96
C LEU A 63 13.34 7.59 -7.17
N ASN A 64 12.64 7.90 -8.26
CA ASN A 64 12.55 7.07 -9.47
C ASN A 64 13.43 7.58 -10.62
N ASP A 65 14.02 6.66 -11.37
CA ASP A 65 14.75 6.99 -12.60
C ASP A 65 13.79 7.33 -13.75
N SER A 66 12.75 6.52 -13.93
CA SER A 66 11.71 6.65 -14.95
C SER A 66 10.37 6.99 -14.31
N LYS A 67 9.58 7.86 -14.97
CA LYS A 67 8.24 8.25 -14.51
C LYS A 67 7.33 7.05 -14.38
N ILE A 68 6.46 7.09 -13.38
CA ILE A 68 5.29 6.23 -13.29
C ILE A 68 4.35 6.63 -14.44
N PRO A 69 4.07 5.76 -15.41
CA PRO A 69 3.34 6.13 -16.63
C PRO A 69 1.87 6.40 -16.35
N ASN A 70 1.23 7.15 -17.24
CA ASN A 70 -0.23 7.31 -17.20
C ASN A 70 -0.94 5.95 -17.33
N GLY A 71 -2.05 5.80 -16.62
CA GLY A 71 -2.83 4.56 -16.54
C GLY A 71 -2.37 3.61 -15.43
N THR A 72 -1.21 3.83 -14.79
CA THR A 72 -0.81 3.08 -13.60
C THR A 72 -1.72 3.40 -12.42
N ALA A 73 -2.17 2.38 -11.71
CA ALA A 73 -2.91 2.54 -10.47
C ALA A 73 -1.97 2.80 -9.29
N ILE A 74 -2.32 3.79 -8.46
CA ILE A 74 -1.63 4.15 -7.23
C ILE A 74 -2.53 3.81 -6.06
N HIS A 75 -2.01 3.00 -5.13
CA HIS A 75 -2.65 2.79 -3.82
C HIS A 75 -2.22 3.90 -2.88
N VAL A 76 -3.15 4.78 -2.52
CA VAL A 76 -2.90 5.96 -1.69
C VAL A 76 -3.05 5.59 -0.21
N LEU A 77 -1.90 5.44 0.45
CA LEU A 77 -1.77 5.06 1.87
C LEU A 77 -1.88 6.27 2.80
N GLY A 78 -1.81 7.48 2.25
CA GLY A 78 -2.01 8.70 3.00
C GLY A 78 -1.96 9.95 2.14
N GLU A 79 -2.32 11.07 2.73
CA GLU A 79 -2.27 12.39 2.10
C GLU A 79 -1.38 13.34 2.90
N LYS A 80 -0.73 14.27 2.21
CA LYS A 80 0.09 15.31 2.81
C LYS A 80 -0.11 16.65 2.12
N ASN A 81 -0.17 17.72 2.90
CA ASN A 81 -0.07 19.07 2.38
C ASN A 81 1.42 19.40 2.22
N GLY A 82 1.85 19.62 0.99
CA GLY A 82 3.22 19.97 0.68
C GLY A 82 3.59 21.37 1.13
N VAL A 83 4.90 21.62 1.27
CA VAL A 83 5.43 22.98 1.51
C VAL A 83 5.13 23.93 0.36
N ASP A 84 4.82 23.37 -0.81
CA ASP A 84 4.37 24.05 -2.03
C ASP A 84 2.87 24.39 -2.03
N ASN A 85 2.16 24.16 -0.92
CA ASN A 85 0.71 24.30 -0.76
C ASN A 85 -0.13 23.42 -1.71
N LYS A 86 0.45 22.34 -2.23
CA LYS A 86 -0.30 21.33 -3.01
C LYS A 86 -0.61 20.10 -2.16
N LYS A 87 -1.54 19.29 -2.66
CA LYS A 87 -1.83 17.98 -2.09
C LYS A 87 -0.96 16.91 -2.72
N TRP A 88 -0.52 15.99 -1.89
CA TRP A 88 0.37 14.89 -2.26
C TRP A 88 -0.18 13.58 -1.74
N ALA A 89 -0.13 12.55 -2.58
CA ALA A 89 -0.48 11.18 -2.22
C ALA A 89 0.78 10.46 -1.75
N TYR A 90 0.74 9.87 -0.55
CA TYR A 90 1.76 8.95 -0.06
C TYR A 90 1.44 7.54 -0.56
N THR A 91 2.42 6.89 -1.19
CA THR A 91 2.25 5.56 -1.80
C THR A 91 3.54 4.76 -1.75
N GLN A 92 3.42 3.46 -1.99
CA GLN A 92 4.54 2.57 -2.26
C GLN A 92 4.49 2.13 -3.73
N TYR A 93 5.61 2.31 -4.44
CA TYR A 93 5.73 1.96 -5.85
C TYR A 93 7.09 1.30 -6.12
N HIS A 94 7.07 0.04 -6.61
CA HIS A 94 8.25 -0.83 -6.73
C HIS A 94 9.17 -0.83 -5.48
N GLY A 95 8.57 -0.86 -4.29
CA GLY A 95 9.30 -0.83 -3.01
C GLY A 95 9.79 0.56 -2.57
N MET A 96 9.63 1.59 -3.39
CA MET A 96 9.90 2.98 -3.02
C MET A 96 8.68 3.57 -2.31
N ASN A 97 8.88 4.06 -1.09
CA ASN A 97 7.85 4.81 -0.36
C ASN A 97 8.08 6.30 -0.58
N GLY A 98 7.07 7.04 -1.01
CA GLY A 98 7.23 8.46 -1.28
C GLY A 98 5.93 9.16 -1.66
N TYR A 99 6.07 10.40 -2.11
CA TYR A 99 4.96 11.29 -2.43
C TYR A 99 4.82 11.54 -3.92
N VAL A 100 3.58 11.49 -4.41
CA VAL A 100 3.21 11.78 -5.80
C VAL A 100 2.27 12.99 -5.82
N PRO A 101 2.45 13.96 -6.76
CA PRO A 101 1.57 15.12 -6.85
C PRO A 101 0.13 14.70 -7.17
N MET A 102 -0.82 15.09 -6.33
CA MET A 102 -2.20 14.63 -6.46
C MET A 102 -2.96 15.28 -7.63
N ASN A 103 -2.45 16.39 -8.17
CA ASN A 103 -3.02 17.06 -9.35
C ASN A 103 -2.82 16.26 -10.66
N ASP A 104 -1.91 15.30 -10.64
CA ASP A 104 -1.64 14.40 -11.78
C ASP A 104 -2.26 13.01 -11.55
N LEU A 105 -3.20 12.90 -10.61
CA LEU A 105 -3.90 11.67 -10.25
C LEU A 105 -5.41 11.87 -10.33
N ASP A 106 -6.12 10.91 -10.91
CA ASP A 106 -7.58 10.87 -10.93
C ASP A 106 -8.11 9.84 -9.92
N PRO A 107 -9.11 10.18 -9.07
CA PRO A 107 -9.72 9.22 -8.15
C PRO A 107 -10.33 8.02 -8.88
N ALA A 108 -10.15 6.81 -8.33
CA ALA A 108 -10.72 5.60 -8.89
C ALA A 108 -11.18 4.65 -7.78
N SER A 109 -12.26 3.90 -8.04
CA SER A 109 -12.53 2.69 -7.27
C SER A 109 -11.45 1.64 -7.54
N ARG A 110 -11.32 0.67 -6.64
CA ARG A 110 -10.37 -0.44 -6.80
C ARG A 110 -10.58 -1.22 -8.11
N GLU A 111 -11.83 -1.43 -8.48
CA GLU A 111 -12.19 -2.13 -9.72
C GLU A 111 -11.82 -1.30 -10.96
N GLU A 112 -12.10 0.00 -10.96
CA GLU A 112 -11.68 0.90 -12.04
C GLU A 112 -10.16 0.94 -12.19
N ALA A 113 -9.43 1.05 -11.08
CA ALA A 113 -7.97 1.05 -11.06
C ALA A 113 -7.38 -0.26 -11.61
N ALA A 114 -7.92 -1.42 -11.20
CA ALA A 114 -7.48 -2.72 -11.72
C ALA A 114 -7.78 -2.87 -13.23
N ASN A 115 -8.96 -2.42 -13.67
CA ASN A 115 -9.36 -2.47 -15.07
C ASN A 115 -8.54 -1.51 -15.96
N GLU A 116 -8.13 -0.36 -15.41
CA GLU A 116 -7.27 0.58 -16.12
C GLU A 116 -5.88 0.00 -16.34
N GLU A 117 -5.28 -0.64 -15.33
CA GLU A 117 -3.99 -1.31 -15.51
C GLU A 117 -4.07 -2.46 -16.51
N TYR A 118 -5.12 -3.27 -16.43
CA TYR A 118 -5.36 -4.34 -17.40
C TYR A 118 -5.35 -3.79 -18.84
N ARG A 119 -6.01 -2.67 -19.10
CA ARG A 119 -6.05 -2.06 -20.44
C ARG A 119 -4.73 -1.38 -20.82
N THR A 120 -4.16 -0.61 -19.90
CA THR A 120 -2.95 0.18 -20.11
C THR A 120 -1.76 -0.70 -20.44
N PHE A 121 -1.62 -1.83 -19.74
CA PHE A 121 -0.50 -2.76 -19.92
C PHE A 121 -0.80 -3.87 -20.93
N GLY A 122 -1.80 -3.68 -21.81
CA GLY A 122 -2.04 -4.57 -22.95
C GLY A 122 -2.56 -5.95 -22.55
N GLY A 123 -3.40 -6.00 -21.52
CA GLY A 123 -4.07 -7.21 -21.06
C GLY A 123 -4.86 -7.90 -22.17
N LYS A 124 -4.92 -9.23 -22.07
CA LYS A 124 -5.46 -10.12 -23.10
C LYS A 124 -6.46 -11.09 -22.46
N ASP A 125 -7.57 -11.29 -23.16
CA ASP A 125 -8.44 -12.42 -22.87
C ASP A 125 -7.76 -13.69 -23.42
N VAL A 126 -7.66 -14.70 -22.57
CA VAL A 126 -6.88 -15.92 -22.79
C VAL A 126 -7.69 -17.13 -22.37
N ASP A 127 -7.22 -18.32 -22.72
CA ASP A 127 -7.87 -19.58 -22.37
C ASP A 127 -6.79 -20.65 -22.19
N PHE A 128 -6.26 -20.77 -20.97
CA PHE A 128 -5.28 -21.81 -20.62
C PHE A 128 -5.39 -22.20 -19.14
N GLU A 129 -4.82 -23.35 -18.79
CA GLU A 129 -4.76 -23.84 -17.42
C GLU A 129 -3.35 -23.70 -16.87
N VAL A 130 -3.23 -23.49 -15.56
CA VAL A 130 -1.95 -23.53 -14.82
C VAL A 130 -2.13 -24.34 -13.54
N LYS A 131 -1.07 -24.96 -13.06
CA LYS A 131 -1.04 -25.57 -11.74
C LYS A 131 -0.46 -24.61 -10.72
N VAL A 132 -1.18 -24.44 -9.61
CA VAL A 132 -0.75 -23.60 -8.49
C VAL A 132 0.33 -24.30 -7.67
N HIS A 133 1.33 -23.54 -7.26
CA HIS A 133 2.46 -23.93 -6.42
C HIS A 133 2.54 -23.03 -5.18
N GLY A 134 1.94 -23.49 -4.08
CA GLY A 134 1.83 -22.77 -2.82
C GLY A 134 2.83 -23.18 -1.74
N ASN A 135 3.84 -24.01 -2.07
CA ASN A 135 4.76 -24.61 -1.10
C ASN A 135 4.02 -25.26 0.08
N ASP A 136 3.10 -26.19 -0.24
CA ASP A 136 2.22 -26.89 0.71
C ASP A 136 1.16 -26.02 1.44
N GLY A 137 0.98 -24.75 1.02
CA GLY A 137 -0.02 -23.82 1.55
C GLY A 137 -0.98 -23.28 0.47
N ASN A 138 -1.92 -22.42 0.88
CA ASN A 138 -2.79 -21.71 -0.06
C ASN A 138 -2.08 -20.48 -0.62
N VAL A 139 -2.33 -20.20 -1.89
CA VAL A 139 -1.84 -19.02 -2.61
C VAL A 139 -2.89 -17.92 -2.59
N SER A 140 -2.43 -16.70 -2.29
CA SER A 140 -3.27 -15.50 -2.29
C SER A 140 -3.74 -15.11 -3.69
N VAL A 141 -4.98 -14.64 -3.76
CA VAL A 141 -5.57 -14.01 -4.95
C VAL A 141 -5.88 -12.55 -4.64
N TYR A 142 -5.69 -11.68 -5.62
CA TYR A 142 -5.73 -10.22 -5.47
C TYR A 142 -6.89 -9.59 -6.24
N ASN A 143 -7.37 -8.43 -5.79
CA ASN A 143 -8.49 -7.73 -6.43
C ASN A 143 -8.11 -7.05 -7.77
N GLY A 144 -6.83 -7.06 -8.15
CA GLY A 144 -6.29 -6.49 -9.39
C GLY A 144 -4.92 -7.08 -9.73
N PRO A 145 -4.35 -6.77 -10.91
CA PRO A 145 -3.04 -7.28 -11.33
C PRO A 145 -1.90 -6.58 -10.56
N GLY A 146 -1.64 -7.04 -9.33
CA GLY A 146 -0.64 -6.46 -8.44
C GLY A 146 -0.97 -6.64 -6.97
N GLU A 147 0.05 -6.81 -6.13
CA GLU A 147 -0.15 -6.97 -4.67
C GLU A 147 -0.69 -5.69 -3.99
N LYS A 148 -0.54 -4.55 -4.65
CA LYS A 148 -1.15 -3.27 -4.23
C LYS A 148 -2.67 -3.32 -4.19
N PHE A 149 -3.29 -4.25 -4.92
CA PHE A 149 -4.72 -4.50 -4.84
C PHE A 149 -4.92 -5.58 -3.79
N ASP A 150 -5.40 -5.22 -2.60
CA ASP A 150 -5.55 -6.15 -1.47
C ASP A 150 -6.08 -7.53 -1.87
N GLN A 151 -5.78 -8.54 -1.05
CA GLN A 151 -6.28 -9.89 -1.28
C GLN A 151 -7.82 -9.91 -1.33
N VAL A 152 -8.38 -10.79 -2.15
CA VAL A 152 -9.83 -11.00 -2.23
C VAL A 152 -10.32 -11.42 -0.83
N SER A 153 -11.27 -10.69 -0.28
CA SER A 153 -11.73 -10.92 1.10
C SER A 153 -12.58 -12.18 1.22
N GLY A 154 -12.46 -12.89 2.33
CA GLY A 154 -13.33 -14.03 2.66
C GLY A 154 -12.97 -15.33 1.92
N THR A 155 -11.81 -15.38 1.27
CA THR A 155 -11.24 -16.61 0.71
C THR A 155 -10.02 -17.04 1.51
N GLU A 156 -9.76 -18.34 1.54
CA GLU A 156 -8.50 -18.89 2.05
C GLU A 156 -7.39 -18.88 0.98
N GLY A 157 -7.68 -18.39 -0.24
CA GLY A 157 -6.80 -18.49 -1.39
C GLY A 157 -7.01 -19.81 -2.16
N ILE A 158 -6.05 -20.14 -3.03
CA ILE A 158 -6.08 -21.34 -3.87
C ILE A 158 -5.10 -22.38 -3.32
N ALA A 159 -5.58 -23.59 -3.03
CA ALA A 159 -4.73 -24.65 -2.47
C ALA A 159 -3.61 -25.08 -3.43
N ASP A 160 -2.45 -25.43 -2.86
CA ASP A 160 -1.32 -26.00 -3.60
C ASP A 160 -1.73 -27.22 -4.44
N GLY A 161 -1.18 -27.33 -5.65
CA GLY A 161 -1.47 -28.40 -6.59
C GLY A 161 -2.81 -28.29 -7.33
N THR A 162 -3.66 -27.30 -7.01
CA THR A 162 -4.89 -27.01 -7.75
C THR A 162 -4.55 -26.56 -9.17
N THR A 163 -5.21 -27.16 -10.16
CA THR A 163 -5.20 -26.63 -11.53
C THR A 163 -6.32 -25.62 -11.67
N VAL A 164 -6.01 -24.43 -12.16
CA VAL A 164 -6.97 -23.33 -12.35
C VAL A 164 -6.99 -22.84 -13.78
N HIS A 165 -8.13 -22.32 -14.19
CA HIS A 165 -8.34 -21.76 -15.53
C HIS A 165 -8.05 -20.25 -15.54
N ILE A 166 -7.17 -19.82 -16.43
CA ILE A 166 -6.84 -18.41 -16.64
C ILE A 166 -7.62 -17.89 -17.84
N PHE A 167 -8.50 -16.91 -17.58
CA PHE A 167 -9.34 -16.30 -18.61
C PHE A 167 -8.93 -14.85 -18.97
N GLN A 168 -8.10 -14.21 -18.14
CA GLN A 168 -7.43 -12.94 -18.49
C GLN A 168 -5.97 -12.97 -18.08
N TYR A 169 -5.11 -12.32 -18.85
CA TYR A 169 -3.68 -12.23 -18.61
C TYR A 169 -3.20 -10.79 -18.81
N VAL A 170 -2.29 -10.33 -17.96
CA VAL A 170 -1.56 -9.09 -18.18
C VAL A 170 -0.16 -9.20 -17.59
N GLN A 171 0.85 -8.69 -18.29
CA GLN A 171 2.15 -8.45 -17.70
C GLN A 171 2.13 -7.05 -17.06
N GLY A 172 2.28 -6.99 -15.75
CA GLY A 172 2.32 -5.73 -15.02
C GLY A 172 3.53 -4.87 -15.41
N GLU A 173 3.51 -3.62 -14.98
CA GLU A 173 4.60 -2.68 -15.23
C GLU A 173 5.96 -3.19 -14.69
N ASP A 174 5.94 -3.93 -13.57
CA ASP A 174 7.11 -4.56 -12.96
C ASP A 174 7.62 -5.78 -13.74
N GLY A 175 6.95 -6.18 -14.82
CA GLY A 175 7.24 -7.39 -15.59
C GLY A 175 6.61 -8.66 -15.02
N THR A 176 5.89 -8.58 -13.90
CA THR A 176 5.22 -9.73 -13.28
C THR A 176 4.02 -10.17 -14.13
N ASN A 177 3.90 -11.46 -14.40
CA ASN A 177 2.77 -12.06 -15.10
C ASN A 177 1.60 -12.30 -14.14
N TRP A 178 0.45 -11.69 -14.43
CA TRP A 178 -0.78 -11.82 -13.66
C TRP A 178 -1.86 -12.53 -14.49
N GLY A 179 -2.50 -13.53 -13.89
CA GLY A 179 -3.60 -14.29 -14.49
C GLY A 179 -4.87 -14.15 -13.67
N LYS A 180 -6.00 -13.83 -14.30
CA LYS A 180 -7.30 -13.79 -13.64
C LYS A 180 -7.97 -15.16 -13.75
N THR A 181 -8.45 -15.65 -12.61
CA THR A 181 -9.06 -16.97 -12.44
C THR A 181 -10.27 -16.89 -11.53
N ASP A 182 -11.12 -17.90 -11.62
CA ASP A 182 -12.11 -18.25 -10.62
C ASP A 182 -11.94 -19.73 -10.23
N THR A 183 -12.38 -20.09 -9.03
CA THR A 183 -12.36 -21.48 -8.54
C THR A 183 -13.42 -21.64 -7.44
N ASP A 184 -13.69 -22.87 -7.01
CA ASP A 184 -14.51 -23.15 -5.83
C ASP A 184 -13.94 -22.40 -4.61
N GLY A 185 -14.66 -21.38 -4.13
CA GLY A 185 -14.24 -20.54 -3.00
C GLY A 185 -13.52 -19.22 -3.36
N VAL A 186 -13.25 -18.98 -4.66
CA VAL A 186 -12.77 -17.69 -5.17
C VAL A 186 -13.67 -17.29 -6.34
N THR A 187 -14.56 -16.31 -6.13
CA THR A 187 -15.49 -15.88 -7.17
C THR A 187 -14.77 -15.33 -8.40
N GLN A 188 -13.77 -14.45 -8.20
CA GLN A 188 -12.78 -14.01 -9.20
C GLN A 188 -11.57 -13.40 -8.47
N GLY A 189 -10.36 -13.57 -8.99
CA GLY A 189 -9.16 -12.90 -8.48
C GLY A 189 -7.97 -13.01 -9.42
N TRP A 190 -6.97 -12.15 -9.20
CA TRP A 190 -5.71 -12.15 -9.93
C TRP A 190 -4.65 -12.95 -9.16
N LEU A 191 -3.96 -13.83 -9.88
CA LEU A 191 -2.93 -14.74 -9.39
C LEU A 191 -1.57 -14.33 -9.97
N ASN A 192 -0.52 -14.36 -9.16
CA ASN A 192 0.85 -14.15 -9.64
C ASN A 192 1.33 -15.44 -10.32
N LEU A 193 1.41 -15.43 -11.64
CA LEU A 193 1.75 -16.61 -12.43
C LEU A 193 3.23 -16.98 -12.30
N ASP A 194 4.10 -15.98 -12.11
CA ASP A 194 5.55 -16.22 -12.04
C ASP A 194 5.98 -16.90 -10.76
N ARG A 195 5.40 -16.46 -9.64
CA ARG A 195 5.76 -16.93 -8.31
C ARG A 195 4.99 -18.18 -7.94
N ASP A 196 3.70 -18.23 -8.27
CA ASP A 196 2.77 -19.15 -7.63
C ASP A 196 2.23 -20.22 -8.57
N THR A 197 2.79 -20.36 -9.79
CA THR A 197 2.33 -21.37 -10.76
C THR A 197 3.47 -21.97 -11.57
N ASP A 198 3.16 -23.00 -12.37
CA ASP A 198 4.07 -23.60 -13.35
C ASP A 198 4.19 -22.82 -14.67
N TYR A 199 3.50 -21.68 -14.82
CA TYR A 199 3.43 -20.89 -16.06
C TYR A 199 4.79 -20.63 -16.71
N VAL A 200 5.77 -20.14 -15.93
CA VAL A 200 7.11 -19.79 -16.45
C VAL A 200 7.89 -21.02 -16.90
N ASN A 201 7.65 -22.17 -16.27
CA ASN A 201 8.34 -23.42 -16.61
C ASN A 201 7.81 -24.02 -17.92
N GLU A 202 6.51 -23.83 -18.20
CA GLU A 202 5.88 -24.34 -19.41
C GLU A 202 5.96 -23.36 -20.58
N ASN A 203 6.05 -22.05 -20.32
CA ASN A 203 6.01 -21.00 -21.35
C ASN A 203 7.34 -20.22 -21.52
N VAL A 204 8.49 -20.90 -21.45
CA VAL A 204 9.87 -20.32 -21.54
C VAL A 204 10.14 -19.53 -22.86
N SER A 205 9.18 -19.46 -23.78
CA SER A 205 9.25 -18.60 -24.98
C SER A 205 8.32 -17.41 -24.81
N ALA A 206 8.90 -16.24 -24.51
CA ALA A 206 8.25 -15.00 -24.09
C ALA A 206 7.35 -14.30 -25.13
N ASP A 207 6.30 -14.99 -25.60
CA ASP A 207 5.09 -14.36 -26.11
C ASP A 207 3.93 -14.78 -25.20
N ALA A 208 3.12 -13.80 -24.78
CA ALA A 208 1.88 -14.09 -24.05
C ALA A 208 1.06 -15.12 -24.85
N PRO A 209 0.43 -16.11 -24.20
CA PRO A 209 -0.35 -17.12 -24.91
C PRO A 209 -1.41 -16.41 -25.75
N GLU A 210 -1.28 -16.50 -27.07
CA GLU A 210 -2.37 -16.14 -27.97
C GLU A 210 -3.54 -17.05 -27.62
N ALA A 211 -4.77 -16.55 -27.72
CA ALA A 211 -5.97 -17.36 -27.55
C ALA A 211 -6.02 -18.44 -28.64
N THR A 212 -5.31 -19.54 -28.45
CA THR A 212 -5.30 -20.67 -29.37
C THR A 212 -6.54 -21.51 -29.08
N GLY A 213 -7.66 -21.07 -29.62
CA GLY A 213 -8.78 -21.96 -29.88
C GLY A 213 -8.35 -23.03 -30.88
N THR A 214 -7.82 -24.15 -30.40
CA THR A 214 -7.65 -25.38 -31.20
C THR A 214 -8.21 -26.55 -30.42
N SER A 215 -9.43 -26.92 -30.82
CA SER A 215 -10.10 -28.16 -30.45
C SER A 215 -9.23 -29.37 -30.83
N GLY A 216 -8.75 -30.11 -29.83
CA GLY A 216 -8.15 -31.44 -29.96
C GLY A 216 -9.16 -32.52 -29.56
N ASN A 217 -9.60 -33.29 -30.54
CA ASN A 217 -10.58 -34.37 -30.51
C ASN A 217 -10.68 -35.24 -29.24
N VAL A 218 -11.87 -35.25 -28.63
CA VAL A 218 -12.40 -36.34 -27.77
C VAL A 218 -13.62 -36.94 -28.50
N PRO A 219 -13.83 -38.27 -28.53
CA PRO A 219 -14.86 -38.88 -29.37
C PRO A 219 -16.28 -38.44 -28.99
N VAL A 220 -17.06 -38.21 -30.04
CA VAL A 220 -18.46 -37.75 -30.06
C VAL A 220 -19.35 -38.60 -29.14
N ALA A 221 -19.76 -38.00 -28.03
CA ALA A 221 -20.99 -38.37 -27.33
C ALA A 221 -22.12 -37.44 -27.82
N ALA A 222 -23.32 -38.01 -27.97
CA ALA A 222 -24.45 -37.44 -28.69
C ALA A 222 -24.77 -35.97 -28.32
N VAL A 223 -24.94 -35.15 -29.36
CA VAL A 223 -25.43 -33.77 -29.29
C VAL A 223 -26.82 -33.73 -28.66
N THR A 224 -26.89 -33.18 -27.45
CA THR A 224 -28.11 -32.64 -26.86
C THR A 224 -28.37 -31.28 -27.53
N PRO A 225 -29.58 -30.99 -28.04
CA PRO A 225 -29.84 -29.72 -28.71
C PRO A 225 -29.62 -28.54 -27.75
N THR A 226 -28.93 -27.52 -28.23
CA THR A 226 -28.75 -26.23 -27.56
C THR A 226 -30.12 -25.64 -27.21
N PRO A 227 -30.38 -25.27 -25.95
CA PRO A 227 -31.64 -24.63 -25.60
C PRO A 227 -31.78 -23.28 -26.32
N GLU A 228 -32.96 -23.06 -26.88
CA GLU A 228 -33.33 -21.83 -27.57
C GLU A 228 -33.20 -20.62 -26.64
N ALA A 229 -32.63 -19.53 -27.15
CA ALA A 229 -32.33 -18.34 -26.37
C ALA A 229 -33.60 -17.77 -25.70
N THR A 230 -33.58 -17.72 -24.38
CA THR A 230 -34.61 -17.08 -23.56
C THR A 230 -34.74 -15.60 -23.97
N PRO A 231 -35.93 -15.11 -24.35
CA PRO A 231 -36.10 -13.71 -24.72
C PRO A 231 -35.80 -12.79 -23.54
N THR A 232 -34.99 -11.76 -23.80
CA THR A 232 -34.61 -10.75 -22.81
C THR A 232 -35.86 -10.05 -22.26
N PRO A 233 -36.05 -9.96 -20.93
CA PRO A 233 -37.21 -9.30 -20.36
C PRO A 233 -37.22 -7.80 -20.72
N LYS A 234 -38.40 -7.32 -21.12
CA LYS A 234 -38.63 -5.91 -21.45
C LYS A 234 -38.39 -5.04 -20.21
N ALA A 235 -37.66 -3.93 -20.41
CA ALA A 235 -37.31 -3.00 -19.35
C ALA A 235 -38.53 -2.55 -18.53
N THR A 236 -38.42 -2.74 -17.21
CA THR A 236 -39.36 -2.23 -16.21
C THR A 236 -39.29 -0.70 -16.22
N PRO A 237 -40.41 0.04 -16.32
CA PRO A 237 -40.39 1.48 -16.27
C PRO A 237 -39.89 1.97 -14.90
N THR A 238 -39.01 2.96 -14.93
CA THR A 238 -38.47 3.64 -13.74
C THR A 238 -39.61 4.31 -12.96
N PRO A 239 -39.69 4.16 -11.62
CA PRO A 239 -40.74 4.79 -10.83
C PRO A 239 -40.66 6.31 -10.90
N GLU A 240 -41.83 6.94 -10.95
CA GLU A 240 -42.01 8.39 -11.00
C GLU A 240 -41.56 9.03 -9.68
N VAL A 241 -40.83 10.13 -9.80
CA VAL A 241 -40.15 10.81 -8.68
C VAL A 241 -41.19 11.37 -7.71
N THR A 242 -41.10 10.98 -6.44
CA THR A 242 -41.96 11.52 -5.37
C THR A 242 -41.57 12.98 -5.10
N PRO A 243 -42.52 13.94 -5.06
CA PRO A 243 -42.19 15.35 -4.86
C PRO A 243 -41.57 15.57 -3.47
N THR A 244 -40.40 16.21 -3.44
CA THR A 244 -39.69 16.61 -2.23
C THR A 244 -40.53 17.59 -1.41
N GLU A 245 -40.69 17.28 -0.12
CA GLU A 245 -41.43 18.15 0.79
C GLU A 245 -40.81 19.55 0.89
N LYS A 246 -41.69 20.55 0.98
CA LYS A 246 -41.36 21.97 1.04
C LYS A 246 -40.61 22.28 2.34
N VAL A 247 -39.45 22.93 2.19
CA VAL A 247 -38.58 23.38 3.29
C VAL A 247 -39.36 24.26 4.27
N THR A 248 -39.35 23.86 5.54
CA THR A 248 -39.83 24.65 6.68
C THR A 248 -38.89 25.84 6.91
N PRO A 249 -39.40 27.08 7.05
CA PRO A 249 -38.52 28.23 7.26
C PRO A 249 -37.82 28.16 8.63
N THR A 250 -36.52 28.46 8.63
CA THR A 250 -35.68 28.62 9.82
C THR A 250 -36.20 29.80 10.66
N PRO A 251 -36.35 29.65 12.00
CA PRO A 251 -36.77 30.74 12.86
C PRO A 251 -35.73 31.87 12.89
N GLU A 252 -36.25 33.10 12.96
CA GLU A 252 -35.50 34.36 12.96
C GLU A 252 -34.65 34.50 14.24
N ALA A 253 -33.44 35.05 14.09
CA ALA A 253 -32.48 35.18 15.18
C ALA A 253 -32.98 36.15 16.28
N THR A 254 -32.84 35.72 17.53
CA THR A 254 -33.11 36.52 18.72
C THR A 254 -32.12 37.70 18.80
N PRO A 255 -32.55 38.94 19.08
CA PRO A 255 -31.63 40.07 19.18
C PRO A 255 -30.67 39.90 20.35
N THR A 256 -29.38 40.12 20.09
CA THR A 256 -28.31 40.16 21.09
C THR A 256 -28.47 41.42 21.94
N GLU A 257 -28.61 41.25 23.26
CA GLU A 257 -28.63 42.37 24.20
C GLU A 257 -27.31 43.17 24.16
N GLU A 258 -27.44 44.49 24.21
CA GLU A 258 -26.34 45.46 24.22
C GLU A 258 -25.40 45.27 25.41
N ALA A 259 -24.10 45.46 25.15
CA ALA A 259 -23.03 45.35 26.12
C ALA A 259 -23.23 46.30 27.32
N THR A 260 -23.22 45.73 28.52
CA THR A 260 -23.12 46.48 29.79
C THR A 260 -21.70 47.03 29.94
N PRO A 261 -21.49 48.32 30.29
CA PRO A 261 -20.13 48.86 30.42
C PRO A 261 -19.40 48.30 31.65
N THR A 262 -18.11 48.02 31.47
CA THR A 262 -17.14 47.59 32.48
C THR A 262 -16.94 48.67 33.56
N PRO A 263 -17.06 48.35 34.86
CA PRO A 263 -16.63 49.26 35.92
C PRO A 263 -15.10 49.20 36.10
N GLU A 264 -14.55 50.39 36.32
CA GLU A 264 -13.13 50.73 36.46
C GLU A 264 -12.47 50.07 37.68
N GLU A 265 -11.18 49.75 37.55
CA GLU A 265 -10.34 49.14 38.59
C GLU A 265 -10.30 49.98 39.87
N THR A 266 -10.35 49.32 41.03
CA THR A 266 -9.82 49.90 42.27
C THR A 266 -9.14 48.80 43.11
N GLU A 267 -7.82 48.94 43.17
CA GLU A 267 -6.81 48.58 44.18
C GLU A 267 -7.01 47.39 45.16
N LYS A 268 -5.98 46.54 45.15
CA LYS A 268 -5.59 45.47 46.09
C LYS A 268 -5.09 46.07 47.44
N PRO A 269 -5.30 45.43 48.62
CA PRO A 269 -4.25 44.57 49.20
C PRO A 269 -4.67 43.30 49.99
N ALA A 270 -3.91 42.23 49.72
CA ALA A 270 -3.31 41.21 50.60
C ALA A 270 -4.07 40.58 51.81
N SER A 271 -4.20 39.25 51.83
CA SER A 271 -3.35 38.30 52.61
C SER A 271 -4.08 37.04 53.17
N THR A 272 -3.47 35.86 52.93
CA THR A 272 -3.35 34.59 53.73
C THR A 272 -4.53 33.70 54.18
N GLU A 273 -4.36 32.38 53.88
CA GLU A 273 -4.64 31.12 54.66
C GLU A 273 -6.06 30.90 55.25
N ASP A 274 -6.71 29.72 55.26
CA ASP A 274 -6.33 28.31 55.11
C ASP A 274 -7.62 27.43 55.08
N LYS A 275 -7.49 26.14 54.72
CA LYS A 275 -8.38 24.95 55.00
C LYS A 275 -9.61 24.61 54.13
N GLU A 276 -9.41 23.59 53.29
CA GLU A 276 -9.93 22.21 53.41
C GLU A 276 -11.36 21.95 53.93
N SER A 277 -12.21 21.39 53.07
CA SER A 277 -13.18 20.32 53.42
C SER A 277 -13.68 19.62 52.15
N ASP A 278 -13.52 18.30 52.13
CA ASP A 278 -14.17 17.32 51.26
C ASP A 278 -15.71 17.45 51.26
N ASP A 279 -16.36 17.12 50.13
CA ASP A 279 -17.29 15.99 50.13
C ASP A 279 -17.49 15.36 48.74
N LYS A 280 -17.63 14.04 48.74
CA LYS A 280 -17.74 13.12 47.59
C LYS A 280 -19.19 12.91 47.14
N GLN A 281 -19.33 12.12 46.06
CA GLN A 281 -20.48 11.36 45.54
C GLN A 281 -21.27 12.03 44.40
N SER A 282 -21.56 11.41 43.24
CA SER A 282 -21.45 10.01 42.80
C SER A 282 -21.40 9.89 41.25
N GLN A 283 -20.70 8.85 40.79
CA GLN A 283 -21.01 7.85 39.73
C GLN A 283 -21.87 8.28 38.50
N LYS A 284 -21.54 7.93 37.24
CA LYS A 284 -21.15 6.61 36.70
C LYS A 284 -20.48 6.76 35.33
N THR A 285 -19.49 5.91 35.09
CA THR A 285 -18.61 5.82 33.91
C THR A 285 -19.15 4.82 32.88
N SER A 286 -18.82 4.97 31.59
CA SER A 286 -18.27 3.87 30.77
C SER A 286 -17.87 4.34 29.36
N GLY A 287 -16.69 4.95 29.24
CA GLY A 287 -15.91 5.00 28.00
C GLY A 287 -14.60 4.28 28.25
N LYS A 288 -14.50 3.02 27.84
CA LYS A 288 -13.36 2.15 28.12
C LYS A 288 -12.24 2.48 27.13
N ASN A 289 -11.35 3.40 27.53
CA ASN A 289 -10.03 3.53 26.90
C ASN A 289 -9.20 2.31 27.32
N VAL A 290 -8.96 1.40 26.38
CA VAL A 290 -8.01 0.30 26.57
C VAL A 290 -6.61 0.89 26.44
N LYS A 291 -5.94 0.98 27.58
CA LYS A 291 -4.49 1.13 27.68
C LYS A 291 -3.90 -0.18 27.13
N ALA A 292 -3.31 -0.12 25.94
CA ALA A 292 -2.50 -1.22 25.46
C ALA A 292 -1.27 -1.33 26.35
N ASP A 293 -1.19 -2.46 27.03
CA ASP A 293 -0.03 -2.91 27.77
C ASP A 293 1.19 -2.95 26.84
N SER A 294 2.33 -2.46 27.34
CA SER A 294 3.59 -2.42 26.61
C SER A 294 4.20 -3.83 26.59
N GLY A 295 3.59 -4.72 25.80
CA GLY A 295 4.07 -6.06 25.53
C GLY A 295 5.06 -6.09 24.35
N MET A 296 6.35 -6.20 24.70
CA MET A 296 7.44 -6.80 23.90
C MET A 296 7.67 -6.29 22.46
N LYS A 297 8.60 -5.34 22.32
CA LYS A 297 9.16 -4.89 21.04
C LYS A 297 10.17 -5.91 20.49
N ASN A 298 9.96 -6.36 19.26
CA ASN A 298 10.85 -7.02 18.27
C ASN A 298 12.17 -7.66 18.77
N PRO A 299 12.35 -8.99 18.74
CA PRO A 299 13.58 -9.67 19.15
C PRO A 299 14.73 -9.63 18.11
N VAL A 300 14.58 -8.93 16.99
CA VAL A 300 15.54 -8.98 15.86
C VAL A 300 16.71 -8.00 16.01
N ILE A 301 16.61 -7.01 16.90
CA ILE A 301 17.65 -5.96 17.07
C ILE A 301 18.83 -6.42 17.95
N TRP A 302 18.69 -7.51 18.72
CA TRP A 302 19.78 -7.99 19.60
C TRP A 302 20.87 -8.83 18.90
N ILE A 303 20.62 -9.36 17.71
CA ILE A 303 21.60 -10.25 17.04
C ILE A 303 22.74 -9.44 16.40
N SER A 304 22.49 -8.19 15.99
CA SER A 304 23.50 -7.33 15.38
C SER A 304 24.57 -6.86 16.40
N GLY A 305 24.16 -6.56 17.64
CA GLY A 305 25.08 -6.13 18.69
C GLY A 305 26.04 -7.23 19.16
N ILE A 306 25.57 -8.49 19.22
CA ILE A 306 26.38 -9.63 19.67
C ILE A 306 27.46 -9.97 18.64
N GLY A 307 27.13 -9.92 17.33
CA GLY A 307 28.09 -10.19 16.26
C GLY A 307 29.29 -9.24 16.27
N ILE A 308 29.03 -7.94 16.49
CA ILE A 308 30.07 -6.91 16.57
C ILE A 308 30.98 -7.13 17.78
N ILE A 309 30.40 -7.48 18.95
CA ILE A 309 31.16 -7.75 20.17
C ILE A 309 32.08 -8.98 20.00
N VAL A 310 31.61 -10.05 19.35
CA VAL A 310 32.43 -11.25 19.08
C VAL A 310 33.60 -10.95 18.16
N ILE A 311 33.40 -10.13 17.12
CA ILE A 311 34.46 -9.71 16.19
C ILE A 311 35.51 -8.85 16.92
N ILE A 312 35.10 -7.94 17.80
CA ILE A 312 36.00 -7.12 18.62
C ILE A 312 36.83 -8.00 19.56
N ILE A 313 36.22 -9.00 20.21
CA ILE A 313 36.93 -9.94 21.09
C ILE A 313 37.94 -10.77 20.30
N LEU A 314 37.59 -11.26 19.10
CA LEU A 314 38.51 -12.00 18.23
C LEU A 314 39.68 -11.14 17.76
N LEU A 315 39.44 -9.88 17.40
CA LEU A 315 40.51 -8.94 17.03
C LEU A 315 41.48 -8.68 18.20
N ILE A 316 40.96 -8.46 19.41
CA ILE A 316 41.79 -8.31 20.62
C ILE A 316 42.60 -9.59 20.88
N TYR A 317 41.99 -10.76 20.71
CA TYR A 317 42.66 -12.05 20.87
C TYR A 317 43.81 -12.23 19.88
N PHE A 318 43.61 -11.93 18.58
CA PHE A 318 44.65 -12.02 17.57
C PHE A 318 45.77 -10.99 17.76
N LEU A 319 45.45 -9.78 18.25
CA LEU A 319 46.44 -8.76 18.59
C LEU A 319 47.28 -9.15 19.82
N LYS A 320 46.69 -9.84 20.80
CA LYS A 320 47.44 -10.40 21.95
C LYS A 320 48.32 -11.59 21.57
N LYS A 321 47.90 -12.43 20.61
CA LYS A 321 48.67 -13.61 20.16
C LYS A 321 49.91 -13.26 19.33
N LYS A 322 50.01 -12.03 18.80
CA LYS A 322 51.16 -11.53 18.03
C LYS A 322 52.18 -10.73 18.86
N LYS A 323 52.15 -10.83 20.19
CA LYS A 323 53.21 -10.33 21.08
C LYS A 323 53.92 -11.48 21.79
#